data_AF-A0A6C0LDH6-F1
#
_entry.id   AF-A0A6C0LDH6-F1
#
_cell.length_a   1.000
_cell.length_b   1.000
_cell.length_c   1.000
_cell.angle_alpha   90.00
_cell.angle_beta   90.00
_cell.angle_gamma   90.00
#
_symmetry.space_group_name_H-M   'P 1'
#
loop_
_entity.id
_entity.type
_entity.pdbx_description
1 polymer ?
#
loop_
_entity_poly.entity_id
_entity_poly.type
_entity_poly.pdbx_seq_one_letter_code
_entity_poly.pdbx_strand_id
1 'polypeptide(L)'
;MKRALRQTCYISIENNDNIGYQLFNIAYLINILNKSASNHIKRKIVFRKGNHIYSDSIFKGLFTVLEDDKYDNLGFEKISINDIDIESLCSSTKNIEICNTSAYTKNPTMTFKYIDEPIKRRLLDLVYSNEDLMYSAYYMYRGILAFFGENTSDDDIAALHILKADSKDYDYYYNALSIMNDLKIKNIAVITDDIEWAKTILNDINDINDTSTYTLYYVSNAEKNNYETRFILMSMFKNLIVSNNASDMDSMWASYLSYYDNKKVITADKNIIHKYITDIL
;
A
#
# COMPACT_ATOMS: atom_id res chain seq x y z
N MET A 1 1.16 31.98 36.66
CA MET A 1 1.43 31.07 35.52
C MET A 1 0.37 31.28 34.45
N LYS A 2 0.70 31.90 33.32
CA LYS A 2 -0.20 31.95 32.15
C LYS A 2 -0.25 30.54 31.56
N ARG A 3 -1.44 29.93 31.48
CA ARG A 3 -1.67 28.73 30.65
C ARG A 3 -1.24 29.10 29.23
N ALA A 4 -0.17 28.51 28.72
CA ALA A 4 0.16 28.62 27.31
C ALA A 4 -1.08 28.16 26.52
N LEU A 5 -1.64 29.06 25.71
CA LEU A 5 -2.63 28.68 24.70
C LEU A 5 -1.97 27.59 23.87
N ARG A 6 -2.47 26.36 23.97
CA ARG A 6 -2.03 25.24 23.11
C ARG A 6 -2.39 25.63 21.68
N GLN A 7 -1.46 26.25 20.97
CA GLN A 7 -1.60 26.55 19.56
C GLN A 7 -1.73 25.22 18.83
N THR A 8 -2.91 24.97 18.27
CA THR A 8 -3.13 23.79 17.44
C THR A 8 -2.57 24.11 16.07
N CYS A 9 -1.54 23.37 15.68
CA CYS A 9 -0.92 23.50 14.37
C CYS A 9 -1.52 22.46 13.42
N TYR A 10 -1.50 22.75 12.13
CA TYR A 10 -1.98 21.85 11.09
C TYR A 10 -0.80 21.29 10.30
N ILE A 11 -0.98 20.08 9.78
CA ILE A 11 -0.05 19.47 8.83
C ILE A 11 -0.83 18.79 7.71
N SER A 12 -0.31 18.89 6.49
CA SER A 12 -0.84 18.27 5.29
C SER A 12 0.30 17.70 4.44
N ILE A 13 -0.03 16.79 3.54
CA ILE A 13 0.89 16.26 2.53
C ILE A 13 0.13 16.03 1.22
N GLU A 14 0.78 16.29 0.09
CA GLU A 14 0.23 15.99 -1.22
C GLU A 14 0.19 14.48 -1.49
N ASN A 15 -0.96 13.99 -1.95
CA ASN A 15 -1.18 12.58 -2.29
C ASN A 15 -1.49 12.39 -3.77
N ASN A 16 -1.37 11.14 -4.24
CA ASN A 16 -1.80 10.68 -5.56
C ASN A 16 -2.84 9.55 -5.39
N ASP A 17 -3.33 8.98 -6.49
CA ASP A 17 -4.40 7.98 -6.47
C ASP A 17 -3.95 6.56 -6.04
N ASN A 18 -2.66 6.31 -5.75
CA ASN A 18 -2.19 4.99 -5.31
C ASN A 18 -2.27 4.86 -3.78
N ILE A 19 -2.96 3.84 -3.29
CA ILE A 19 -3.14 3.64 -1.83
C ILE A 19 -1.79 3.41 -1.14
N GLY A 20 -0.89 2.63 -1.76
CA GLY A 20 0.45 2.40 -1.22
C GLY A 20 1.22 3.70 -0.97
N TYR A 21 1.21 4.65 -1.91
CA TYR A 21 1.84 5.95 -1.68
C TYR A 21 1.16 6.79 -0.60
N GLN A 22 -0.18 6.78 -0.54
CA GLN A 22 -0.91 7.44 0.53
C GLN A 22 -0.52 6.88 1.91
N LEU A 23 -0.31 5.57 2.03
CA LEU A 23 0.12 4.94 3.27
C LEU A 23 1.53 5.36 3.69
N PHE A 24 2.46 5.52 2.76
CA PHE A 24 3.78 6.13 3.06
C PHE A 24 3.63 7.54 3.60
N ASN A 25 2.82 8.36 2.93
CA ASN A 25 2.56 9.74 3.33
C ASN A 25 1.92 9.80 4.73
N ILE A 26 0.93 8.95 5.01
CA ILE A 26 0.28 8.86 6.32
C ILE A 26 1.27 8.37 7.39
N ALA A 27 2.09 7.36 7.10
CA ALA A 27 3.12 6.87 8.01
C ALA A 27 4.10 7.99 8.39
N TYR A 28 4.50 8.78 7.39
CA TYR A 28 5.39 9.92 7.56
C TYR A 28 4.77 11.01 8.42
N LEU A 29 3.50 11.35 8.16
CA LEU A 29 2.74 12.28 8.99
C LEU A 29 2.63 11.79 10.45
N ILE A 30 2.32 10.51 10.68
CA ILE A 30 2.23 9.93 12.02
C ILE A 30 3.56 10.06 12.78
N ASN A 31 4.69 9.79 12.11
CA ASN A 31 6.01 9.96 12.69
C ASN A 31 6.26 11.43 13.12
N ILE A 32 5.93 12.39 12.25
CA ILE A 32 6.02 13.82 12.56
C ILE A 32 5.12 14.19 13.73
N LEU A 33 3.87 13.70 13.78
CA LEU A 33 2.94 13.96 14.88
C LEU A 33 3.54 13.47 16.21
N ASN A 34 4.08 12.25 16.23
CA ASN A 34 4.69 11.66 17.43
C ASN A 34 5.89 12.48 17.91
N LYS A 35 6.81 12.87 17.00
CA LYS A 35 7.99 13.69 17.33
C LYS A 35 7.61 15.11 17.76
N SER A 36 6.65 15.75 17.08
CA SER A 36 6.17 17.09 17.45
C SER A 36 5.53 17.09 18.84
N ALA A 37 4.83 16.02 19.21
CA ALA A 37 4.22 15.88 20.54
C ALA A 37 5.28 15.83 21.66
N SER A 38 6.43 15.20 21.42
CA SER A 38 7.58 15.23 22.35
C SER A 38 8.12 16.66 22.55
N ASN A 39 7.97 17.52 21.54
CA ASN A 39 8.29 18.95 21.61
C ASN A 39 7.11 19.82 22.09
N HIS A 40 6.08 19.21 22.68
CA HIS A 40 4.86 19.86 23.18
C HIS A 40 4.02 20.60 22.12
N ILE A 41 4.21 20.29 20.83
CA ILE A 41 3.45 20.86 19.72
C ILE A 41 2.38 19.87 19.28
N LYS A 42 1.10 20.25 19.45
CA LYS A 42 -0.03 19.43 19.00
C LYS A 42 -0.37 19.78 17.55
N ARG A 43 -0.13 18.82 16.66
CA ARG A 43 -0.49 18.90 15.24
C ARG A 43 -1.77 18.12 14.92
N LYS A 44 -2.54 18.59 13.95
CA LYS A 44 -3.68 17.87 13.35
C LYS A 44 -3.46 17.69 11.86
N ILE A 45 -3.74 16.51 11.35
CA ILE A 45 -3.72 16.23 9.91
C ILE A 45 -4.98 16.81 9.30
N VAL A 46 -4.83 17.59 8.24
CA VAL A 46 -5.92 18.09 7.41
C VAL A 46 -5.51 17.98 5.95
N PHE A 47 -6.47 17.76 5.07
CA PHE A 47 -6.24 17.71 3.62
C PHE A 47 -7.11 18.75 2.91
N ARG A 48 -6.61 19.25 1.78
CA ARG A 48 -7.41 20.05 0.85
C ARG A 48 -8.36 19.14 0.08
N LYS A 49 -9.55 19.63 -0.26
CA LYS A 49 -10.41 18.96 -1.23
C LYS A 49 -9.67 18.78 -2.57
N GLY A 50 -9.80 17.61 -3.19
CA GLY A 50 -9.05 17.28 -4.40
C GLY A 50 -7.61 16.80 -4.16
N ASN A 51 -7.16 16.63 -2.90
CA ASN A 51 -5.85 16.05 -2.58
C ASN A 51 -5.77 14.53 -2.86
N HIS A 52 -6.66 13.94 -3.66
CA HIS A 52 -6.65 12.50 -4.04
C HIS A 52 -6.68 11.48 -2.89
N ILE A 53 -6.78 11.91 -1.63
CA ILE A 53 -6.90 11.04 -0.46
C ILE A 53 -8.24 10.29 -0.52
N TYR A 54 -8.22 8.97 -0.27
CA TYR A 54 -9.41 8.11 -0.20
C TYR A 54 -10.25 8.34 1.07
N SER A 55 -10.54 9.60 1.38
CA SER A 55 -11.23 10.08 2.58
C SER A 55 -12.72 9.74 2.66
N ASP A 56 -13.32 9.35 1.53
CA ASP A 56 -14.72 8.90 1.45
C ASP A 56 -14.85 7.36 1.40
N SER A 57 -13.73 6.63 1.25
CA SER A 57 -13.69 5.16 1.17
C SER A 57 -12.76 4.53 2.21
N ILE A 58 -11.53 4.13 1.86
CA ILE A 58 -10.65 3.36 2.77
C ILE A 58 -10.28 4.15 4.03
N PHE A 59 -10.28 5.48 3.96
CA PHE A 59 -10.03 6.38 5.10
C PHE A 59 -11.28 7.15 5.54
N LYS A 60 -12.47 6.56 5.32
CA LYS A 60 -13.78 7.18 5.58
C LYS A 60 -13.88 7.76 6.99
N GLY A 61 -14.01 9.09 7.07
CA GLY A 61 -14.20 9.82 8.33
C GLY A 61 -12.96 9.87 9.24
N LEU A 62 -11.79 9.39 8.80
CA LEU A 62 -10.56 9.37 9.59
C LEU A 62 -9.79 10.70 9.53
N PHE A 63 -9.92 11.42 8.41
CA PHE A 63 -9.21 12.66 8.17
C PHE A 63 -10.15 13.83 7.92
N THR A 64 -9.73 15.01 8.35
CA THR A 64 -10.46 16.25 8.06
C THR A 64 -10.08 16.74 6.66
N VAL A 65 -11.06 16.80 5.77
CA VAL A 65 -10.91 17.42 4.44
C VAL A 65 -11.60 18.77 4.44
N LEU A 66 -10.88 19.80 3.98
CA LEU A 66 -11.35 21.18 3.96
C LEU A 66 -11.59 21.66 2.53
N GLU A 67 -12.64 22.46 2.34
CA GLU A 67 -12.82 23.25 1.13
C GLU A 67 -11.68 24.26 0.97
N ASP A 68 -11.42 24.67 -0.26
CA ASP A 68 -10.27 25.49 -0.66
C ASP A 68 -10.13 26.78 0.16
N ASP A 69 -11.22 27.53 0.32
CA ASP A 69 -11.23 28.78 1.08
C ASP A 69 -10.82 28.57 2.55
N LYS A 70 -11.32 27.51 3.18
CA LYS A 70 -10.99 27.17 4.57
C LYS A 70 -9.55 26.68 4.69
N TYR A 71 -9.08 25.90 3.72
CA TYR A 71 -7.72 25.38 3.71
C TYR A 71 -6.69 26.49 3.51
N ASP A 72 -6.91 27.37 2.53
CA ASP A 72 -6.00 28.47 2.20
C ASP A 72 -5.91 29.49 3.37
N ASN A 73 -7.02 29.70 4.09
CA ASN A 73 -7.06 30.55 5.29
C ASN A 73 -6.19 30.04 6.46
N LEU A 74 -5.77 28.76 6.46
CA LEU A 74 -4.87 28.24 7.49
C LEU A 74 -3.43 28.77 7.34
N GLY A 75 -3.04 29.27 6.15
CA GLY A 75 -1.71 29.84 5.91
C GLY A 75 -0.58 28.81 6.07
N PHE A 76 -0.50 27.84 5.17
CA PHE A 76 0.52 26.80 5.17
C PHE A 76 1.88 27.30 4.66
N GLU A 77 2.94 26.93 5.36
CA GLU A 77 4.30 26.95 4.82
C GLU A 77 4.54 25.67 4.02
N LYS A 78 4.83 25.82 2.73
CA LYS A 78 5.10 24.70 1.82
C LYS A 78 6.55 24.24 1.95
N ILE A 79 6.75 22.96 2.18
CA ILE A 79 8.08 22.34 2.30
C ILE A 79 8.14 21.16 1.33
N SER A 80 9.17 21.14 0.49
CA SER A 80 9.48 20.02 -0.40
C SER A 80 9.87 18.79 0.41
N ILE A 81 9.32 17.61 0.08
CA ILE A 81 9.64 16.36 0.76
C ILE A 81 11.15 16.02 0.75
N ASN A 82 11.86 16.46 -0.29
CA ASN A 82 13.30 16.22 -0.46
C ASN A 82 14.17 17.10 0.44
N ASP A 83 13.62 18.21 0.94
CA ASP A 83 14.34 19.22 1.72
C ASP A 83 13.95 19.20 3.20
N ILE A 84 13.27 18.14 3.66
CA ILE A 84 12.78 18.06 5.04
C ILE A 84 13.91 17.75 6.02
N ASP A 85 14.16 18.71 6.89
CA ASP A 85 14.72 18.46 8.22
C ASP A 85 13.58 18.15 9.20
N ILE A 86 13.44 16.88 9.58
CA ILE A 86 12.37 16.41 10.48
C ILE A 86 12.49 17.08 11.86
N GLU A 87 13.70 17.34 12.37
CA GLU A 87 13.89 17.91 13.70
C GLU A 87 13.43 19.37 13.75
N SER A 88 13.82 20.14 12.74
CA SER A 88 13.35 21.51 12.54
C SER A 88 11.82 21.58 12.38
N LEU A 89 11.26 20.71 11.52
CA LEU A 89 9.82 20.64 11.26
C LEU A 89 9.01 20.33 12.54
N CYS A 90 9.49 19.37 13.33
CA CYS A 90 8.83 18.96 14.58
C CYS A 90 8.93 20.00 15.70
N SER A 91 9.79 21.01 15.55
CA SER A 91 9.96 22.11 16.51
C SER A 91 9.24 23.39 16.07
N SER A 92 8.80 23.47 14.81
CA SER A 92 8.06 24.60 14.26
C SER A 92 6.63 24.69 14.81
N THR A 93 6.11 25.90 15.05
CA THR A 93 4.71 26.16 15.41
C THR A 93 3.85 26.60 14.22
N LYS A 94 4.40 26.56 13.01
CA LYS A 94 3.68 26.90 11.79
C LYS A 94 2.80 25.74 11.30
N ASN A 95 1.80 26.08 10.49
CA ASN A 95 1.06 25.11 9.69
C ASN A 95 1.93 24.71 8.50
N ILE A 96 2.06 23.42 8.22
CA ILE A 96 3.03 22.90 7.24
C ILE A 96 2.31 22.05 6.20
N GLU A 97 2.59 22.32 4.93
CA GLU A 97 2.17 21.49 3.81
C GLU A 97 3.40 20.87 3.18
N ILE A 98 3.48 19.54 3.17
CA ILE A 98 4.56 18.81 2.53
C ILE A 98 4.17 18.59 1.07
N CYS A 99 4.94 19.19 0.17
CA CYS A 99 4.72 19.08 -1.27
C CYS A 99 5.66 18.06 -1.88
N ASN A 100 5.14 17.26 -2.82
CA ASN A 100 5.97 16.39 -3.63
C ASN A 100 6.38 17.14 -4.90
N THR A 101 7.48 17.89 -4.80
CA THR A 101 7.92 18.82 -5.86
C THR A 101 8.58 18.13 -7.06
N SER A 102 8.85 16.82 -6.98
CA SER A 102 9.50 16.11 -8.07
C SER A 102 8.49 15.35 -8.92
N ALA A 103 8.01 16.01 -9.98
CA ALA A 103 7.23 15.36 -11.04
C ALA A 103 8.00 14.25 -11.79
N TYR A 104 9.28 14.01 -11.50
CA TYR A 104 10.17 13.16 -12.31
C TYR A 104 11.20 12.29 -11.56
N THR A 105 11.36 12.41 -10.24
CA THR A 105 12.17 11.42 -9.51
C THR A 105 11.22 10.40 -8.91
N LYS A 106 11.23 9.20 -9.51
CA LYS A 106 10.83 7.94 -8.86
C LYS A 106 11.17 8.06 -7.37
N ASN A 107 10.13 8.14 -6.55
CA ASN A 107 10.08 8.20 -5.09
C ASN A 107 11.38 8.63 -4.35
N PRO A 108 11.37 9.67 -3.49
CA PRO A 108 12.43 9.76 -2.48
C PRO A 108 12.48 8.41 -1.78
N THR A 109 13.64 7.74 -1.77
CA THR A 109 13.83 6.34 -1.33
C THR A 109 12.86 5.98 -0.21
N MET A 110 11.73 5.35 -0.56
CA MET A 110 10.65 5.07 0.39
C MET A 110 11.06 3.83 1.18
N THR A 111 11.79 4.06 2.27
CA THR A 111 12.28 2.98 3.11
C THR A 111 11.32 2.71 4.25
N PHE A 112 10.88 1.44 4.36
CA PHE A 112 10.13 0.97 5.53
C PHE A 112 10.99 0.94 6.80
N LYS A 113 12.30 1.21 6.71
CA LYS A 113 13.23 1.24 7.85
C LYS A 113 12.77 2.16 8.99
N TYR A 114 12.03 3.22 8.68
CA TYR A 114 11.54 4.18 9.67
C TYR A 114 10.07 3.97 10.07
N ILE A 115 9.44 2.90 9.58
CA ILE A 115 8.09 2.49 9.96
C ILE A 115 8.24 1.37 10.99
N ASP A 116 8.09 1.72 12.26
CA ASP A 116 8.14 0.78 13.37
C ASP A 116 6.80 0.07 13.58
N GLU A 117 6.78 -0.95 14.45
CA GLU A 117 5.56 -1.71 14.77
C GLU A 117 4.39 -0.83 15.26
N PRO A 118 4.60 0.18 16.12
CA PRO A 118 3.54 1.13 16.47
C PRO A 118 2.92 1.86 15.28
N ILE A 119 3.71 2.35 14.33
CA ILE A 119 3.19 3.00 13.12
C ILE A 119 2.48 1.97 12.24
N LYS A 120 3.09 0.80 12.00
CA LYS A 120 2.46 -0.31 11.26
C LYS A 120 1.08 -0.64 11.81
N ARG A 121 0.96 -0.81 13.13
CA ARG A 121 -0.30 -1.17 13.78
C ARG A 121 -1.36 -0.09 13.60
N ARG A 122 -0.98 1.20 13.67
CA ARG A 122 -1.91 2.29 13.35
C ARG A 122 -2.39 2.24 11.91
N LEU A 123 -1.50 1.97 10.95
CA LEU A 123 -1.88 1.87 9.54
C LEU A 123 -2.79 0.67 9.27
N LEU A 124 -2.52 -0.47 9.92
CA LEU A 124 -3.43 -1.63 9.94
C LEU A 124 -4.82 -1.22 10.43
N ASP A 125 -4.90 -0.59 11.61
CA ASP A 125 -6.18 -0.16 12.17
C ASP A 125 -6.92 0.83 11.24
N LEU A 126 -6.20 1.73 10.56
CA LEU A 126 -6.79 2.66 9.59
C LEU A 126 -7.36 1.92 8.37
N VAL A 127 -6.59 1.05 7.73
CA VAL A 127 -6.98 0.33 6.51
C VAL A 127 -8.16 -0.61 6.77
N TYR A 128 -8.18 -1.26 7.94
CA TYR A 128 -9.23 -2.22 8.31
C TYR A 128 -10.43 -1.56 9.02
N SER A 129 -10.43 -0.24 9.21
CA SER A 129 -11.52 0.47 9.89
C SER A 129 -12.81 0.56 9.07
N ASN A 130 -12.72 0.46 7.74
CA ASN A 130 -13.89 0.43 6.88
C ASN A 130 -14.42 -1.01 6.78
N GLU A 131 -15.41 -1.34 7.60
CA GLU A 131 -16.00 -2.69 7.66
C GLU A 131 -16.56 -3.16 6.32
N ASP A 132 -17.19 -2.28 5.53
CA ASP A 132 -17.78 -2.66 4.24
C ASP A 132 -16.71 -3.17 3.26
N LEU A 133 -15.57 -2.45 3.17
CA LEU A 133 -14.45 -2.86 2.34
C LEU A 133 -13.78 -4.13 2.89
N MET A 134 -13.61 -4.22 4.22
CA MET A 134 -13.01 -5.38 4.88
C MET A 134 -13.83 -6.65 4.64
N TYR A 135 -15.15 -6.60 4.86
CA TYR A 135 -16.04 -7.74 4.60
C TYR A 135 -16.07 -8.11 3.12
N SER A 136 -16.07 -7.13 2.22
CA SER A 136 -16.00 -7.39 0.78
C SER A 136 -14.74 -8.15 0.41
N ALA A 137 -13.57 -7.70 0.89
CA ALA A 137 -12.29 -8.37 0.67
C ALA A 137 -12.28 -9.79 1.29
N TYR A 138 -12.84 -9.93 2.50
CA TYR A 138 -12.94 -11.22 3.18
C TYR A 138 -13.78 -12.23 2.40
N TYR A 139 -14.96 -11.84 1.92
CA TYR A 139 -15.81 -12.75 1.13
C TYR A 139 -15.17 -13.11 -0.21
N MET A 140 -14.46 -12.16 -0.85
CA MET A 140 -13.65 -12.47 -2.04
C MET A 140 -12.59 -13.51 -1.71
N TYR A 141 -11.84 -13.32 -0.62
CA TYR A 141 -10.81 -14.26 -0.17
C TYR A 141 -11.39 -15.66 0.07
N ARG A 142 -12.54 -15.76 0.76
CA ARG A 142 -13.24 -17.04 0.98
C ARG A 142 -13.69 -17.70 -0.32
N GLY A 143 -14.17 -16.91 -1.29
CA GLY A 143 -14.54 -17.41 -2.62
C GLY A 143 -13.33 -17.95 -3.39
N ILE A 144 -12.17 -17.30 -3.27
CA ILE A 144 -10.92 -17.75 -3.87
C ILE A 144 -10.48 -19.10 -3.26
N LEU A 145 -10.50 -19.23 -1.93
CA LEU A 145 -10.17 -20.51 -1.29
C LEU A 145 -11.11 -21.63 -1.75
N ALA A 146 -12.43 -21.36 -1.77
CA ALA A 146 -13.42 -22.33 -2.21
C ALA A 146 -13.24 -22.77 -3.67
N PHE A 147 -12.76 -21.88 -4.55
CA PHE A 147 -12.44 -22.22 -5.94
C PHE A 147 -11.32 -23.28 -6.03
N PHE A 148 -10.30 -23.18 -5.19
CA PHE A 148 -9.18 -24.13 -5.16
C PHE A 148 -9.49 -25.42 -4.40
N GLY A 149 -10.51 -25.40 -3.51
CA GLY A 149 -11.04 -26.57 -2.83
C GLY A 149 -11.47 -26.27 -1.39
N GLU A 150 -12.40 -27.08 -0.85
CA GLU A 150 -12.96 -26.86 0.49
C GLU A 150 -11.92 -26.94 1.63
N ASN A 151 -10.79 -27.61 1.38
CA ASN A 151 -9.68 -27.77 2.33
C ASN A 151 -8.47 -26.87 2.01
N THR A 152 -8.58 -25.95 1.05
CA THR A 152 -7.48 -25.04 0.73
C THR A 152 -7.24 -24.09 1.90
N SER A 153 -5.99 -24.07 2.38
CA SER A 153 -5.52 -23.20 3.46
C SER A 153 -4.67 -22.04 2.92
N ASP A 154 -4.34 -21.10 3.81
CA ASP A 154 -3.49 -19.95 3.47
C ASP A 154 -2.08 -20.37 3.02
N ASP A 155 -1.63 -21.57 3.41
CA ASP A 155 -0.33 -22.15 3.02
C ASP A 155 -0.32 -22.72 1.60
N ASP A 156 -1.49 -23.04 1.04
CA ASP A 156 -1.62 -23.71 -0.27
C ASP A 156 -1.71 -22.71 -1.45
N ILE A 157 -1.76 -21.41 -1.14
CA ILE A 157 -2.09 -20.35 -2.08
C ILE A 157 -1.10 -19.19 -2.03
N ALA A 158 -0.85 -18.60 -3.20
CA ALA A 158 -0.18 -17.31 -3.32
C ALA A 158 -1.04 -16.33 -4.11
N ALA A 159 -0.98 -15.05 -3.72
CA ALA A 159 -1.45 -13.98 -4.58
C ALA A 159 -0.32 -13.51 -5.50
N LEU A 160 -0.68 -13.17 -6.74
CA LEU A 160 0.17 -12.55 -7.72
C LEU A 160 -0.45 -11.21 -8.11
N HIS A 161 0.23 -10.10 -7.81
CA HIS A 161 -0.13 -8.79 -8.32
C HIS A 161 0.61 -8.52 -9.63
N ILE A 162 -0.12 -8.42 -10.73
CA ILE A 162 0.43 -8.21 -12.06
C ILE A 162 -0.32 -7.07 -12.74
N LEU A 163 0.41 -6.02 -13.11
CA LEU A 163 -0.17 -4.84 -13.73
C LEU A 163 0.27 -4.76 -15.18
N LYS A 164 -0.65 -4.32 -16.05
CA LYS A 164 -0.36 -4.10 -17.45
C LYS A 164 0.81 -3.14 -17.60
N ALA A 165 1.78 -3.55 -18.41
CA ALA A 165 2.93 -2.75 -18.77
C ALA A 165 3.12 -2.77 -20.30
N ASP A 166 3.80 -1.75 -20.82
CA ASP A 166 4.11 -1.64 -22.24
C ASP A 166 5.00 -2.78 -22.74
N SER A 167 5.86 -3.30 -21.86
CA SER A 167 6.68 -4.49 -22.08
C SER A 167 6.23 -5.63 -21.18
N LYS A 168 6.16 -6.84 -21.74
CA LYS A 168 5.89 -8.05 -20.98
C LYS A 168 7.19 -8.52 -20.30
N ASP A 169 7.25 -8.41 -18.97
CA ASP A 169 8.38 -8.91 -18.17
C ASP A 169 8.12 -10.37 -17.77
N TYR A 170 8.31 -11.28 -18.72
CA TYR A 170 8.09 -12.71 -18.52
C TYR A 170 9.05 -13.31 -17.49
N ASP A 171 10.31 -12.89 -17.51
CA ASP A 171 11.37 -13.48 -16.69
C ASP A 171 11.10 -13.27 -15.20
N TYR A 172 10.65 -12.08 -14.81
CA TYR A 172 10.28 -11.83 -13.41
C TYR A 172 9.20 -12.79 -12.93
N TYR A 173 8.07 -12.85 -13.64
CA TYR A 173 6.92 -13.66 -13.23
C TYR A 173 7.22 -15.17 -13.31
N TYR A 174 7.98 -15.62 -14.32
CA TYR A 174 8.44 -17.00 -14.42
C TYR A 174 9.29 -17.40 -13.20
N ASN A 175 10.30 -16.59 -12.86
CA ASN A 175 11.20 -16.88 -11.75
C ASN A 175 10.45 -16.83 -10.40
N ALA A 176 9.55 -15.85 -10.22
CA ALA A 176 8.76 -15.74 -8.99
C ALA A 176 7.80 -16.93 -8.81
N LEU A 177 7.14 -17.38 -9.87
CA LEU A 177 6.28 -18.57 -9.84
C LEU A 177 7.08 -19.86 -9.62
N SER A 178 8.29 -19.95 -10.17
CA SER A 178 9.20 -21.09 -9.94
C SER A 178 9.51 -21.26 -8.45
N ILE A 179 9.83 -20.16 -7.75
CA ILE A 179 10.04 -20.16 -6.29
C ILE A 179 8.80 -20.67 -5.55
N MET A 180 7.59 -20.25 -5.93
CA MET A 180 6.35 -20.75 -5.32
C MET A 180 6.14 -22.25 -5.57
N ASN A 181 6.49 -22.75 -6.76
CA ASN A 181 6.40 -24.17 -7.08
C ASN A 181 7.42 -25.01 -6.28
N ASP A 182 8.61 -24.49 -6.01
CA ASP A 182 9.58 -25.14 -5.11
C ASP A 182 9.01 -25.29 -3.70
N LEU A 183 8.23 -24.31 -3.23
CA LEU A 183 7.46 -24.34 -2.00
C LEU A 183 6.18 -25.19 -2.06
N LYS A 184 5.91 -25.84 -3.20
CA LYS A 184 4.70 -26.65 -3.48
C LYS A 184 3.40 -25.84 -3.52
N ILE A 185 3.48 -24.53 -3.73
CA ILE A 185 2.33 -23.65 -3.89
C ILE A 185 2.02 -23.54 -5.38
N LYS A 186 0.90 -24.12 -5.79
CA LYS A 186 0.44 -24.17 -7.20
C LYS A 186 -0.86 -23.40 -7.46
N ASN A 187 -1.58 -23.03 -6.41
CA ASN A 187 -2.80 -22.25 -6.51
C ASN A 187 -2.45 -20.77 -6.47
N ILE A 188 -2.72 -20.05 -7.56
CA ILE A 188 -2.32 -18.65 -7.71
C ILE A 188 -3.57 -17.79 -7.92
N ALA A 189 -3.83 -16.88 -6.98
CA ALA A 189 -4.83 -15.84 -7.14
C ALA A 189 -4.20 -14.64 -7.87
N VAL A 190 -4.66 -14.37 -9.09
CA VAL A 190 -4.15 -13.31 -9.95
C VAL A 190 -4.97 -12.04 -9.75
N ILE A 191 -4.31 -10.98 -9.29
CA ILE A 191 -4.87 -9.65 -9.08
C ILE A 191 -4.24 -8.72 -10.12
N THR A 192 -5.07 -8.08 -10.95
CA THR A 192 -4.60 -7.33 -12.11
C THR A 192 -5.60 -6.25 -12.53
N ASP A 193 -5.11 -5.22 -13.23
CA ASP A 193 -5.92 -4.23 -13.92
C ASP A 193 -6.42 -4.72 -15.30
N ASP A 194 -5.72 -5.67 -15.93
CA ASP A 194 -6.06 -6.23 -17.24
C ASP A 194 -5.92 -7.76 -17.28
N ILE A 195 -7.05 -8.47 -17.13
CA ILE A 195 -7.12 -9.93 -17.06
C ILE A 195 -6.63 -10.59 -18.36
N GLU A 196 -6.95 -10.04 -19.52
CA GLU A 196 -6.59 -10.66 -20.81
C GLU A 196 -5.10 -10.48 -21.08
N TRP A 197 -4.53 -9.34 -20.72
CA TRP A 197 -3.09 -9.14 -20.76
C TRP A 197 -2.35 -10.08 -19.79
N ALA A 198 -2.83 -10.21 -18.55
CA ALA A 198 -2.26 -11.12 -17.56
C ALA A 198 -2.31 -12.59 -18.02
N LYS A 199 -3.44 -13.03 -18.59
CA LYS A 199 -3.58 -14.38 -19.18
C LYS A 199 -2.53 -14.63 -20.26
N THR A 200 -2.26 -13.63 -21.10
CA THR A 200 -1.26 -13.78 -22.16
C THR A 200 0.12 -14.10 -21.56
N ILE A 201 0.51 -13.46 -20.45
CA ILE A 201 1.80 -13.73 -19.81
C ILE A 201 1.80 -15.08 -19.09
N LEU A 202 0.76 -15.35 -18.32
CA LEU A 202 0.72 -16.52 -17.42
C LEU A 202 0.43 -17.84 -18.15
N ASN A 203 -0.30 -17.80 -19.27
CA ASN A 203 -0.48 -18.97 -20.12
C ASN A 203 0.83 -19.36 -20.81
N ASP A 204 1.57 -18.39 -21.35
CA ASP A 204 2.90 -18.66 -21.95
C ASP A 204 3.83 -19.34 -20.91
N ILE A 205 3.83 -18.87 -19.65
CA ILE A 205 4.60 -19.48 -18.56
C ILE A 205 4.12 -20.91 -18.23
N ASN A 206 2.81 -21.15 -18.24
CA ASN A 206 2.26 -22.49 -18.01
C ASN A 206 2.58 -23.45 -19.16
N ASP A 207 2.57 -22.97 -20.41
CA ASP A 207 2.84 -23.75 -21.60
C ASP A 207 4.33 -24.15 -21.69
N ILE A 208 5.24 -23.28 -21.25
CA ILE A 208 6.70 -23.56 -21.19
C ILE A 208 7.02 -24.79 -20.32
N ASN A 209 6.19 -25.10 -19.32
CA ASN A 209 6.46 -26.17 -18.37
C ASN A 209 5.94 -27.57 -18.80
N ASP A 210 5.34 -27.68 -19.99
CA ASP A 210 4.81 -28.92 -20.62
C ASP A 210 3.86 -29.76 -19.72
N THR A 211 3.45 -29.17 -18.60
CA THR A 211 2.48 -29.63 -17.61
C THR A 211 1.86 -28.35 -17.03
N SER A 212 0.53 -28.27 -16.96
CA SER A 212 -0.16 -27.12 -16.35
C SER A 212 0.23 -27.03 -14.87
N THR A 213 1.28 -26.27 -14.58
CA THR A 213 1.95 -26.29 -13.29
C THR A 213 1.14 -25.54 -12.24
N TYR A 214 0.43 -24.50 -12.66
CA TYR A 214 -0.32 -23.62 -11.77
C TYR A 214 -1.83 -23.64 -12.08
N THR A 215 -2.64 -23.67 -11.03
CA THR A 215 -4.09 -23.40 -11.12
C THR A 215 -4.30 -21.91 -10.86
N LEU A 216 -4.83 -21.19 -11.84
CA LEU A 216 -4.95 -19.72 -11.80
C LEU A 216 -6.39 -19.30 -11.53
N TYR A 217 -6.61 -18.43 -10.54
CA TYR A 217 -7.88 -17.74 -10.31
C TYR A 217 -7.71 -16.25 -10.59
N TYR A 218 -8.41 -15.74 -11.61
CA TYR A 218 -8.37 -14.31 -11.94
C TYR A 218 -9.44 -13.57 -11.14
N VAL A 219 -9.01 -12.66 -10.26
CA VAL A 219 -9.92 -11.82 -9.50
C VAL A 219 -10.64 -10.87 -10.45
N SER A 220 -11.97 -10.97 -10.48
CA SER A 220 -12.82 -10.17 -11.38
C SER A 220 -12.70 -8.67 -11.10
N ASN A 221 -12.73 -7.86 -12.16
CA ASN A 221 -12.77 -6.39 -12.10
C ASN A 221 -14.21 -5.83 -12.02
N ALA A 222 -15.19 -6.64 -11.60
CA ALA A 222 -16.57 -6.19 -11.44
C ALA A 222 -16.69 -5.03 -10.42
N GLU A 223 -17.72 -4.19 -10.53
CA GLU A 223 -17.90 -2.98 -9.69
C GLU A 223 -17.84 -3.23 -8.17
N LYS A 224 -18.24 -4.43 -7.70
CA LYS A 224 -18.15 -4.83 -6.28
C LYS A 224 -16.72 -5.14 -5.81
N ASN A 225 -15.78 -5.29 -6.74
CA ASN A 225 -14.37 -5.59 -6.52
C ASN A 225 -13.54 -4.35 -6.84
N ASN A 226 -13.92 -3.22 -6.22
CA ASN A 226 -13.24 -1.95 -6.45
C ASN A 226 -11.75 -2.02 -6.04
N TYR A 227 -11.01 -1.01 -6.47
CA TYR A 227 -9.56 -0.92 -6.26
C TYR A 227 -9.17 -1.07 -4.78
N GLU A 228 -9.89 -0.42 -3.87
CA GLU A 228 -9.61 -0.47 -2.42
C GLU A 228 -9.86 -1.86 -1.82
N THR A 229 -10.91 -2.57 -2.28
CA THR A 229 -11.19 -3.94 -1.85
C THR A 229 -10.08 -4.89 -2.30
N ARG A 230 -9.54 -4.71 -3.52
CA ARG A 230 -8.42 -5.51 -4.03
C ARG A 230 -7.12 -5.24 -3.28
N PHE A 231 -6.88 -4.00 -2.86
CA PHE A 231 -5.78 -3.65 -1.97
C PHE A 231 -5.85 -4.43 -0.64
N ILE A 232 -7.00 -4.41 0.05
CA ILE A 232 -7.20 -5.15 1.30
C ILE A 232 -7.14 -6.67 1.06
N LEU A 233 -7.66 -7.16 -0.06
CA LEU A 233 -7.59 -8.57 -0.41
C LEU A 233 -6.14 -9.07 -0.48
N MET A 234 -5.22 -8.30 -1.07
CA MET A 234 -3.80 -8.68 -1.15
C MET A 234 -3.15 -8.90 0.22
N SER A 235 -3.58 -8.16 1.26
CA SER A 235 -3.00 -8.30 2.59
C SER A 235 -3.47 -9.56 3.33
N MET A 236 -4.55 -10.20 2.86
CA MET A 236 -5.08 -11.44 3.44
C MET A 236 -4.30 -12.70 3.04
N PHE A 237 -3.45 -12.64 2.01
CA PHE A 237 -2.65 -13.77 1.57
C PHE A 237 -1.36 -13.92 2.40
N LYS A 238 -1.01 -15.16 2.73
CA LYS A 238 0.27 -15.49 3.39
C LYS A 238 1.46 -15.49 2.43
N ASN A 239 1.24 -15.69 1.14
CA ASN A 239 2.28 -15.68 0.11
C ASN A 239 1.90 -14.66 -0.95
N LEU A 240 2.81 -13.75 -1.30
CA LEU A 240 2.53 -12.66 -2.23
C LEU A 240 3.72 -12.42 -3.18
N ILE A 241 3.44 -12.46 -4.47
CA ILE A 241 4.33 -11.95 -5.52
C ILE A 241 3.90 -10.51 -5.82
N VAL A 242 4.80 -9.57 -5.54
CA VAL A 242 4.59 -8.12 -5.67
C VAL A 242 4.66 -7.72 -7.15
N SER A 243 3.95 -6.67 -7.55
CA SER A 243 4.07 -6.14 -8.90
C SER A 243 5.50 -5.64 -9.15
N ASN A 244 6.06 -5.94 -10.31
CA ASN A 244 7.32 -5.33 -10.75
C ASN A 244 7.15 -3.89 -11.27
N ASN A 245 5.91 -3.37 -11.29
CA ASN A 245 5.66 -1.98 -11.68
C ASN A 245 6.13 -1.05 -10.56
N ALA A 246 7.27 -0.39 -10.75
CA ALA A 246 7.85 0.55 -9.78
C ALA A 246 6.97 1.77 -9.47
N SER A 247 5.93 2.04 -10.27
CA SER A 247 4.95 3.09 -9.99
C SER A 247 3.78 2.63 -9.12
N ASP A 248 3.67 1.34 -8.78
CA ASP A 248 2.68 0.80 -7.87
C ASP A 248 3.32 0.34 -6.55
N MET A 249 2.81 0.82 -5.42
CA MET A 249 3.26 0.38 -4.09
C MET A 249 2.20 -0.44 -3.34
N ASP A 250 1.06 -0.73 -3.96
CA ASP A 250 -0.07 -1.36 -3.29
C ASP A 250 0.26 -2.76 -2.79
N SER A 251 0.76 -3.62 -3.69
CA SER A 251 1.12 -4.99 -3.32
C SER A 251 2.25 -5.04 -2.28
N MET A 252 3.19 -4.09 -2.33
CA MET A 252 4.23 -3.97 -1.31
C MET A 252 3.64 -3.61 0.05
N TRP A 253 2.76 -2.60 0.11
CA TRP A 253 2.08 -2.21 1.36
C TRP A 253 1.13 -3.29 1.89
N ALA A 254 0.39 -3.96 1.01
CA ALA A 254 -0.45 -5.09 1.39
C ALA A 254 0.39 -6.24 1.98
N SER A 255 1.62 -6.43 1.48
CA SER A 255 2.57 -7.37 2.08
C SER A 255 2.94 -6.99 3.52
N TYR A 256 3.09 -5.69 3.80
CA TYR A 256 3.45 -5.16 5.11
C TYR A 256 2.27 -5.19 6.09
N LEU A 257 1.08 -4.81 5.63
CA LEU A 257 -0.17 -4.73 6.40
C LEU A 257 -0.83 -6.10 6.56
N SER A 258 -0.04 -7.09 6.94
CA SER A 258 -0.45 -8.47 7.15
C SER A 258 -0.24 -8.88 8.60
N TYR A 259 -1.09 -9.78 9.09
CA TYR A 259 -1.00 -10.41 10.41
C TYR A 259 -0.13 -11.69 10.42
N TYR A 260 0.34 -12.16 9.27
CA TYR A 260 1.27 -13.30 9.20
C TYR A 260 2.70 -12.88 9.52
N ASP A 261 3.34 -13.60 10.44
CA ASP A 261 4.75 -13.39 10.80
C ASP A 261 5.74 -14.07 9.85
N ASN A 262 5.31 -15.13 9.15
CA ASN A 262 6.13 -15.95 8.25
C ASN A 262 5.71 -15.83 6.78
N LYS A 263 5.34 -14.61 6.35
CA LYS A 263 4.92 -14.31 4.98
C LYS A 263 6.05 -14.58 3.98
N LYS A 264 5.74 -15.14 2.81
CA LYS A 264 6.65 -15.15 1.65
C LYS A 264 6.32 -13.99 0.74
N VAL A 265 7.31 -13.13 0.48
CA VAL A 265 7.15 -11.94 -0.35
C VAL A 265 8.29 -11.88 -1.35
N ILE A 266 7.94 -11.98 -2.63
CA ILE A 266 8.87 -11.91 -3.76
C ILE A 266 8.70 -10.57 -4.46
N THR A 267 9.79 -9.87 -4.75
CA THR A 267 9.79 -8.57 -5.43
C THR A 267 10.90 -8.47 -6.49
N ALA A 268 10.72 -7.61 -7.48
CA ALA A 268 11.77 -7.22 -8.43
C ALA A 268 12.61 -6.03 -7.92
N ASP A 269 12.10 -5.25 -6.98
CA ASP A 269 12.73 -3.99 -6.59
C ASP A 269 13.77 -4.17 -5.47
N LYS A 270 15.04 -4.07 -5.86
CA LYS A 270 16.22 -4.11 -4.97
C LYS A 270 16.33 -2.90 -4.03
N ASN A 271 15.59 -1.84 -4.29
CA ASN A 271 15.64 -0.61 -3.50
C ASN A 271 14.63 -0.60 -2.35
N ILE A 272 13.72 -1.58 -2.29
CA ILE A 272 12.76 -1.70 -1.20
C ILE A 272 13.37 -2.57 -0.11
N ILE A 273 13.69 -1.97 1.03
CA ILE A 273 14.14 -2.68 2.22
C ILE A 273 12.95 -2.85 3.16
N HIS A 274 12.43 -4.06 3.23
CA HIS A 274 11.28 -4.43 4.04
C HIS A 274 11.49 -5.80 4.67
N LYS A 275 11.28 -5.92 5.99
CA LYS A 275 11.69 -7.10 6.78
C LYS A 275 11.01 -8.42 6.38
N TYR A 276 9.88 -8.35 5.68
CA TYR A 276 9.17 -9.54 5.19
C TYR A 276 9.48 -9.87 3.73
N ILE A 277 10.33 -9.09 3.03
CA ILE A 277 10.84 -9.51 1.72
C ILE A 277 11.70 -10.74 1.93
N THR A 278 11.33 -11.84 1.28
CA THR A 278 12.07 -13.11 1.37
C THR A 278 13.00 -13.30 0.18
N ASP A 279 12.62 -12.79 -0.99
CA ASP A 279 13.33 -13.00 -2.25
C ASP A 279 13.28 -11.73 -3.10
N ILE A 280 14.41 -11.39 -3.73
CA ILE A 280 14.54 -10.28 -4.66
C ILE A 280 15.15 -10.82 -5.96
N LEU A 281 14.46 -10.60 -7.08
CA LEU A 281 14.87 -11.05 -8.42
C LEU A 281 15.50 -9.90 -9.21
#